data_AF-A0A6P0TSX9-F1
#
_entry.id   AF-A0A6P0TSX9-F1
#
_cell.length_a   1.000
_cell.length_b   1.000
_cell.length_c   1.000
_cell.angle_alpha   90.00
_cell.angle_beta   90.00
_cell.angle_gamma   90.00
#
_symmetry.space_group_name_H-M   'P 1'
#
loop_
_entity.id
_entity.type
_entity.pdbx_description
1 polymer ?
#
loop_
_entity_poly.entity_id
_entity_poly.type
_entity_poly.pdbx_seq_one_letter_code
_entity_poly.pdbx_strand_id
1 'polypeptide(L)'
;MSTNIFNTESLLFTPAIPESNAIPIIFAFPNEYTVGITSLGYQIVWATLAMRSDLQVSRLFTDINEPLPAQAELFGFSVSWELDYVNIFNILESLEIPIRAKNRWGKNYPIIFGGGPVLTANPEPFADFFDVILLGDGENLLGDFIDAYQEVRGADKQVILRHLAQVPGAYIPSLYEVIYESVDGVIKSIEPIDKDIPAVV
;
A
#
# COMPACT_ATOMS: atom_id res chain seq x y z
N MET A 1 18.03 -27.38 -4.76
CA MET A 1 16.70 -26.79 -4.95
C MET A 1 16.19 -26.43 -3.56
N SER A 2 16.21 -25.15 -3.19
CA SER A 2 15.55 -24.74 -1.94
C SER A 2 14.07 -25.04 -2.10
N THR A 3 13.51 -25.79 -1.15
CA THR A 3 12.05 -25.94 -1.04
C THR A 3 11.51 -24.53 -0.80
N ASN A 4 10.78 -23.99 -1.76
CA ASN A 4 10.11 -22.70 -1.60
C ASN A 4 9.07 -22.87 -0.48
N ILE A 5 9.24 -22.19 0.65
CA ILE A 5 8.38 -22.33 1.84
C ILE A 5 6.91 -22.05 1.53
N PHE A 6 6.64 -21.19 0.55
CA PHE A 6 5.29 -20.88 0.07
C PHE A 6 4.57 -22.13 -0.48
N ASN A 7 5.29 -23.06 -1.11
CA ASN A 7 4.69 -24.30 -1.63
C ASN A 7 4.36 -25.32 -0.53
N THR A 8 4.77 -25.05 0.71
CA THR A 8 4.48 -25.91 1.87
C THR A 8 3.34 -25.36 2.74
N GLU A 9 2.82 -24.18 2.40
CA GLU A 9 1.69 -23.57 3.10
C GLU A 9 0.40 -24.35 2.86
N SER A 10 -0.48 -24.34 3.86
CA SER A 10 -1.84 -24.84 3.74
C SER A 10 -2.79 -23.65 3.74
N LEU A 11 -3.42 -23.38 2.60
CA LEU A 11 -4.30 -22.23 2.43
C LEU A 11 -5.72 -22.56 2.90
N LEU A 12 -6.32 -21.64 3.64
CA LEU A 12 -7.74 -21.74 4.06
C LEU A 12 -8.73 -21.19 3.03
N PHE A 13 -8.21 -20.74 1.89
CA PHE A 13 -8.95 -20.22 0.75
C PHE A 13 -8.33 -20.73 -0.54
N THR A 14 -9.01 -20.56 -1.67
CA THR A 14 -8.49 -20.89 -3.00
C THR A 14 -8.13 -19.60 -3.73
N PRO A 15 -6.83 -19.35 -4.01
CA PRO A 15 -6.43 -18.22 -4.84
C PRO A 15 -7.09 -18.27 -6.22
N ALA A 16 -7.46 -17.11 -6.75
CA ALA A 16 -7.92 -17.00 -8.12
C ALA A 16 -6.78 -17.24 -9.11
N ILE A 17 -7.13 -17.66 -10.33
CA ILE A 17 -6.17 -17.68 -11.44
C ILE A 17 -6.18 -16.27 -12.04
N PRO A 18 -5.03 -15.56 -12.06
CA PRO A 18 -4.97 -14.23 -12.63
C PRO A 18 -5.34 -14.21 -14.11
N GLU A 19 -6.13 -13.23 -14.52
CA GLU A 19 -6.46 -12.95 -15.91
C GLU A 19 -5.25 -12.41 -16.67
N SER A 20 -5.29 -12.48 -18.00
CA SER A 20 -4.15 -12.05 -18.84
C SER A 20 -3.74 -10.57 -18.66
N ASN A 21 -4.66 -9.71 -18.21
CA ASN A 21 -4.43 -8.30 -17.95
C ASN A 21 -4.53 -7.97 -16.45
N ALA A 22 -4.34 -8.94 -15.56
CA ALA A 22 -4.38 -8.71 -14.12
C ALA A 22 -3.35 -7.64 -13.69
N ILE A 23 -3.68 -6.86 -12.66
CA ILE A 23 -2.80 -5.82 -12.11
C ILE A 23 -1.65 -6.50 -11.35
N PRO A 24 -0.38 -6.29 -11.76
CA PRO A 24 0.76 -6.79 -11.00
C PRO A 24 0.90 -6.01 -9.70
N ILE A 25 0.71 -6.68 -8.57
CA ILE A 25 0.75 -6.08 -7.24
C ILE A 25 1.74 -6.81 -6.35
N ILE A 26 2.60 -6.05 -5.67
CA ILE A 26 3.44 -6.56 -4.60
C ILE A 26 2.74 -6.27 -3.27
N PHE A 27 2.56 -7.26 -2.41
CA PHE A 27 2.02 -7.05 -1.06
C PHE A 27 3.04 -7.48 -0.01
N ALA A 28 3.64 -6.49 0.65
CA ALA A 28 4.72 -6.69 1.60
C ALA A 28 4.27 -6.67 3.05
N PHE A 29 4.95 -7.49 3.85
CA PHE A 29 5.05 -7.31 5.29
C PHE A 29 6.49 -6.88 5.60
N PRO A 30 6.73 -5.75 6.27
CA PRO A 30 8.08 -5.20 6.48
C PRO A 30 8.84 -5.91 7.62
N ASN A 31 8.79 -7.24 7.64
CA ASN A 31 9.50 -8.10 8.59
C ASN A 31 9.72 -9.49 7.97
N GLU A 32 10.35 -10.39 8.70
CA GLU A 32 10.58 -11.76 8.25
C GLU A 32 9.25 -12.49 8.02
N TYR A 33 9.24 -13.46 7.10
CA TYR A 33 8.07 -14.26 6.80
C TYR A 33 7.45 -14.92 8.04
N THR A 34 8.29 -15.43 8.95
CA THR A 34 7.81 -16.08 10.18
C THR A 34 7.06 -15.13 11.11
N VAL A 35 7.38 -13.83 11.09
CA VAL A 35 6.65 -12.79 11.82
C VAL A 35 5.39 -12.42 11.05
N GLY A 36 5.52 -12.14 9.75
CA GLY A 36 4.40 -11.68 8.92
C GLY A 36 3.25 -12.68 8.82
N ILE A 37 3.54 -13.97 8.68
CA ILE A 37 2.51 -15.01 8.61
C ILE A 37 1.78 -15.22 9.94
N THR A 38 2.26 -14.66 11.05
CA THR A 38 1.53 -14.67 12.34
C THR A 38 0.58 -13.48 12.50
N SER A 39 0.62 -12.51 11.58
CA SER A 39 -0.31 -11.38 11.55
C SER A 39 -1.61 -11.77 10.85
N LEU A 40 -2.70 -11.89 11.61
CA LEU A 40 -4.03 -12.17 11.06
C LEU A 40 -4.47 -11.08 10.06
N GLY A 41 -4.17 -9.81 10.35
CA GLY A 41 -4.49 -8.71 9.45
C GLY A 41 -3.80 -8.84 8.10
N TYR A 42 -2.51 -9.20 8.08
CA TYR A 42 -1.79 -9.47 6.84
C TYR A 42 -2.40 -10.65 6.08
N GLN A 43 -2.70 -11.75 6.77
CA GLN A 43 -3.29 -12.95 6.15
C GLN A 43 -4.64 -12.64 5.50
N ILE A 44 -5.52 -11.89 6.17
CA ILE A 44 -6.85 -11.52 5.65
C ILE A 44 -6.70 -10.65 4.40
N VAL A 45 -5.89 -9.59 4.47
CA VAL A 45 -5.68 -8.68 3.32
C VAL A 45 -5.06 -9.43 2.14
N TRP A 46 -4.06 -10.28 2.39
CA TRP A 46 -3.47 -11.11 1.35
C TRP A 46 -4.49 -12.07 0.73
N ALA A 47 -5.30 -12.76 1.54
CA ALA A 47 -6.34 -13.65 1.05
C ALA A 47 -7.35 -12.90 0.17
N THR A 48 -7.79 -11.73 0.59
CA THR A 48 -8.70 -10.87 -0.19
C THR A 48 -8.09 -10.48 -1.55
N LEU A 49 -6.81 -10.09 -1.58
CA LEU A 49 -6.12 -9.79 -2.84
C LEU A 49 -5.95 -11.03 -3.72
N ALA A 50 -5.56 -12.16 -3.13
CA ALA A 50 -5.27 -13.40 -3.86
C ALA A 50 -6.53 -14.08 -4.40
N MET A 51 -7.72 -13.78 -3.87
CA MET A 51 -9.00 -14.27 -4.39
C MET A 51 -9.54 -13.45 -5.58
N ARG A 52 -8.84 -12.38 -5.99
CA ARG A 52 -9.24 -11.51 -7.11
C ARG A 52 -8.54 -11.94 -8.41
N SER A 53 -9.31 -12.33 -9.42
CA SER A 53 -8.75 -12.76 -10.73
C SER A 53 -8.14 -11.61 -11.52
N ASP A 54 -8.55 -10.38 -11.23
CA ASP A 54 -8.03 -9.15 -11.80
C ASP A 54 -6.70 -8.71 -11.16
N LEU A 55 -6.16 -9.44 -10.18
CA LEU A 55 -4.87 -9.17 -9.54
C LEU A 55 -3.87 -10.31 -9.74
N GLN A 56 -2.60 -9.95 -9.93
CA GLN A 56 -1.46 -10.87 -9.87
C GLN A 56 -0.61 -10.48 -8.64
N VAL A 57 -0.82 -11.20 -7.54
CA VAL A 57 -0.23 -10.87 -6.23
C VAL A 57 1.10 -11.61 -6.03
N SER A 58 2.16 -10.87 -5.71
CA SER A 58 3.42 -11.41 -5.21
C SER A 58 3.67 -10.93 -3.78
N ARG A 59 3.90 -11.85 -2.85
CA ARG A 59 4.26 -11.52 -1.47
C ARG A 59 5.74 -11.19 -1.32
N LEU A 60 6.04 -10.23 -0.45
CA LEU A 60 7.40 -9.81 -0.13
C LEU A 60 7.58 -9.68 1.38
N PHE A 61 8.63 -10.29 1.89
CA PHE A 61 9.11 -10.18 3.27
C PHE A 61 10.57 -9.74 3.25
N THR A 62 11.16 -9.43 4.40
CA THR A 62 12.56 -8.98 4.46
C THR A 62 13.56 -10.09 4.12
N ASP A 63 13.21 -11.35 4.38
CA ASP A 63 14.08 -12.53 4.21
C ASP A 63 13.76 -13.33 2.94
N ILE A 64 12.50 -13.32 2.49
CA ILE A 64 12.04 -14.09 1.32
C ILE A 64 10.97 -13.32 0.52
N ASN A 65 10.81 -13.68 -0.76
CA ASN A 65 9.74 -13.17 -1.62
C ASN A 65 9.30 -14.22 -2.63
N GLU A 66 8.03 -14.11 -3.04
CA GLU A 66 7.55 -14.77 -4.27
C GLU A 66 8.17 -14.07 -5.48
N PRO A 67 8.20 -14.70 -6.68
CA PRO A 67 8.67 -14.05 -7.88
C PRO A 67 8.00 -12.69 -8.09
N LEU A 68 8.79 -11.62 -8.02
CA LEU A 68 8.29 -10.26 -8.14
C LEU A 68 8.05 -9.92 -9.61
N PRO A 69 7.00 -9.15 -9.95
CA PRO A 69 6.80 -8.67 -11.29
C PRO A 69 7.92 -7.71 -11.69
N ALA A 70 8.34 -7.75 -12.96
CA ALA A 70 9.35 -6.81 -13.48
C ALA A 70 8.89 -5.35 -13.39
N GLN A 71 7.58 -5.13 -13.49
CA GLN A 71 6.95 -3.82 -13.31
C GLN A 71 5.67 -4.01 -12.51
N ALA A 72 5.72 -3.70 -11.21
CA ALA A 72 4.54 -3.61 -10.38
C ALA A 72 3.77 -2.31 -10.69
N GLU A 73 2.44 -2.40 -10.67
CA GLU A 73 1.56 -1.22 -10.76
C GLU A 73 1.18 -0.69 -9.37
N LEU A 74 0.98 -1.62 -8.43
CA LEU A 74 0.66 -1.34 -7.03
C LEU A 74 1.67 -2.02 -6.12
N PHE A 75 2.04 -1.38 -5.02
CA PHE A 75 2.90 -1.98 -4.01
C PHE A 75 2.41 -1.59 -2.62
N GLY A 76 1.79 -2.57 -1.95
CA GLY A 76 1.17 -2.43 -0.64
C GLY A 76 2.08 -2.84 0.51
N PHE A 77 1.98 -2.16 1.64
CA PHE A 77 2.58 -2.57 2.92
C PHE A 77 1.53 -2.77 4.00
N SER A 78 1.58 -3.91 4.69
CA SER A 78 0.85 -4.13 5.95
C SER A 78 1.75 -3.78 7.13
N VAL A 79 1.47 -2.67 7.81
CA VAL A 79 2.33 -2.13 8.87
C VAL A 79 1.75 -2.44 10.25
N SER A 80 2.31 -3.45 10.91
CA SER A 80 1.89 -3.88 12.26
C SER A 80 2.66 -3.22 13.39
N TRP A 81 3.91 -2.80 13.17
CA TRP A 81 4.77 -2.23 14.20
C TRP A 81 5.48 -0.96 13.70
N GLU A 82 5.56 0.06 14.55
CA GLU A 82 6.16 1.35 14.20
C GLU A 82 7.66 1.23 13.87
N LEU A 83 8.39 0.39 14.60
CA LEU A 83 9.83 0.20 14.40
C LEU A 83 10.18 -0.55 13.10
N ASP A 84 9.22 -1.23 12.47
CA ASP A 84 9.41 -1.90 11.17
C ASP A 84 9.54 -0.90 10.01
N TYR A 85 9.36 0.39 10.27
CA TYR A 85 9.50 1.44 9.26
C TYR A 85 10.85 1.46 8.55
N VAL A 86 11.94 1.13 9.24
CA VAL A 86 13.27 1.02 8.61
C VAL A 86 13.28 -0.09 7.55
N ASN A 87 12.54 -1.18 7.78
CA ASN A 87 12.45 -2.27 6.81
C ASN A 87 11.66 -1.86 5.57
N ILE A 88 10.65 -1.00 5.68
CA ILE A 88 9.94 -0.43 4.53
C ILE A 88 10.95 0.29 3.62
N PHE A 89 11.83 1.11 4.20
CA PHE A 89 12.85 1.83 3.45
C PHE A 89 13.89 0.92 2.81
N ASN A 90 14.41 -0.04 3.56
CA ASN A 90 15.35 -1.03 3.02
C ASN A 90 14.74 -1.80 1.83
N ILE A 91 13.46 -2.18 1.93
CA ILE A 91 12.73 -2.85 0.86
C ILE A 91 12.65 -1.95 -0.39
N LEU A 92 12.20 -0.69 -0.23
CA LEU A 92 12.11 0.26 -1.35
C LEU A 92 13.48 0.49 -2.01
N GLU A 93 14.54 0.68 -1.21
CA GLU A 93 15.91 0.87 -1.72
C GLU A 93 16.42 -0.36 -2.49
N SER A 94 16.17 -1.57 -1.97
CA SER A 94 16.58 -2.82 -2.65
C SER A 94 15.89 -3.05 -3.99
N LEU A 95 14.72 -2.42 -4.20
CA LEU A 95 13.97 -2.43 -5.45
C LEU A 95 14.19 -1.16 -6.30
N GLU A 96 15.15 -0.31 -5.91
CA GLU A 96 15.48 0.96 -6.58
C GLU A 96 14.28 1.93 -6.68
N ILE A 97 13.33 1.83 -5.75
CA ILE A 97 12.18 2.73 -5.65
C ILE A 97 12.55 3.89 -4.72
N PRO A 98 12.41 5.17 -5.16
CA PRO A 98 12.65 6.32 -4.30
C PRO A 98 11.84 6.26 -3.01
N ILE A 99 12.50 6.45 -1.85
CA ILE A 99 11.87 6.41 -0.53
C ILE A 99 10.75 7.45 -0.40
N ARG A 100 11.00 8.70 -0.83
CA ARG A 100 9.99 9.77 -0.75
C ARG A 100 9.01 9.70 -1.92
N ALA A 101 7.72 9.76 -1.62
CA ALA A 101 6.64 9.69 -2.60
C ALA A 101 6.77 10.78 -3.68
N LYS A 102 7.17 12.00 -3.27
CA LYS A 102 7.41 13.12 -4.19
C LYS A 102 8.50 12.86 -5.23
N ASN A 103 9.40 11.89 -5.02
CA ASN A 103 10.46 11.57 -5.98
C ASN A 103 10.04 10.49 -7.00
N ARG A 104 8.83 9.91 -6.86
CA ARG A 104 8.29 8.88 -7.75
C ARG A 104 7.45 9.53 -8.85
N TRP A 105 8.10 9.91 -9.94
CA TRP A 105 7.49 10.63 -11.06
C TRP A 105 7.12 9.70 -12.22
N GLY A 106 6.02 10.03 -12.93
CA GLY A 106 5.60 9.32 -14.13
C GLY A 106 5.02 7.92 -13.87
N LYS A 107 5.19 7.01 -14.84
CA LYS A 107 4.66 5.63 -14.83
C LYS A 107 5.72 4.57 -14.48
N ASN A 108 6.90 5.01 -14.04
CA ASN A 108 8.05 4.14 -13.81
C ASN A 108 8.02 3.46 -12.44
N TYR A 109 7.18 3.94 -11.52
CA TYR A 109 7.10 3.46 -10.15
C TYR A 109 5.66 3.04 -9.83
N PRO A 110 5.45 1.97 -9.04
CA PRO A 110 4.14 1.61 -8.55
C PRO A 110 3.57 2.70 -7.65
N ILE A 111 2.24 2.73 -7.50
CA ILE A 111 1.62 3.46 -6.40
C ILE A 111 1.94 2.71 -5.11
N ILE A 112 2.68 3.36 -4.20
CA ILE A 112 2.98 2.79 -2.90
C ILE A 112 1.80 3.08 -1.97
N PHE A 113 1.13 2.02 -1.53
CA PHE A 113 0.06 2.13 -0.57
C PHE A 113 0.34 1.34 0.71
N GLY A 114 -0.36 1.66 1.79
CA GLY A 114 -0.19 0.93 3.04
C GLY A 114 -1.40 1.00 3.93
N GLY A 115 -1.51 0.03 4.83
CA GLY A 115 -2.50 0.04 5.90
C GLY A 115 -1.98 -0.71 7.11
N GLY A 116 -2.86 -0.97 8.07
CA GLY A 116 -2.53 -1.63 9.33
C GLY A 116 -2.58 -0.67 10.51
N PRO A 117 -2.50 -1.20 11.74
CA PRO A 117 -2.81 -0.45 12.95
C PRO A 117 -1.92 0.79 13.15
N VAL A 118 -0.66 0.75 12.72
CA VAL A 118 0.26 1.89 12.85
C VAL A 118 -0.19 3.05 11.96
N LEU A 119 -0.45 2.77 10.69
CA LEU A 119 -0.85 3.78 9.71
C LEU A 119 -2.25 4.32 10.01
N THR A 120 -3.18 3.47 10.45
CA THR A 120 -4.51 3.89 10.87
C THR A 120 -4.48 4.74 12.14
N ALA A 121 -3.58 4.47 13.09
CA ALA A 121 -3.50 5.21 14.33
C ALA A 121 -2.87 6.60 14.17
N ASN A 122 -1.81 6.71 13.36
CA ASN A 122 -1.13 7.98 13.10
C ASN A 122 -0.39 7.95 11.75
N PRO A 123 -1.03 8.38 10.64
CA PRO A 123 -0.44 8.30 9.30
C PRO A 123 0.63 9.37 9.03
N GLU A 124 0.61 10.49 9.74
CA GLU A 124 1.45 11.67 9.43
C GLU A 124 2.96 11.41 9.46
N PRO A 125 3.53 10.62 10.39
CA PRO A 125 4.95 10.24 10.33
C PRO A 125 5.35 9.50 9.04
N PHE A 126 4.39 8.90 8.34
CA PHE A 126 4.58 8.11 7.12
C PHE A 126 4.14 8.85 5.84
N ALA A 127 3.48 10.00 5.98
CA ALA A 127 2.86 10.76 4.89
C ALA A 127 3.81 11.05 3.71
N ASP A 128 5.06 11.41 3.98
CA ASP A 128 6.05 11.76 2.96
C ASP A 128 6.52 10.57 2.08
N PHE A 129 6.14 9.34 2.44
CA PHE A 129 6.71 8.10 1.90
C PHE A 129 5.67 7.22 1.20
N PHE A 130 4.40 7.39 1.52
CA PHE A 130 3.28 6.69 0.91
C PHE A 130 2.57 7.59 -0.10
N ASP A 131 2.11 6.97 -1.19
CA ASP A 131 1.23 7.64 -2.15
C ASP A 131 -0.22 7.58 -1.67
N VAL A 132 -0.62 6.46 -1.05
CA VAL A 132 -1.96 6.25 -0.46
C VAL A 132 -1.82 5.53 0.89
N ILE A 133 -2.58 5.97 1.89
CA ILE A 133 -2.69 5.29 3.18
C ILE A 133 -4.16 4.90 3.37
N LEU A 134 -4.42 3.61 3.56
CA LEU A 134 -5.75 3.08 3.82
C LEU A 134 -6.01 3.10 5.33
N LEU A 135 -6.91 3.98 5.76
CA LEU A 135 -7.32 4.20 7.15
C LEU A 135 -8.57 3.40 7.47
N GLY A 136 -8.53 2.67 8.59
CA GLY A 136 -9.69 1.93 9.11
C GLY A 136 -9.64 0.43 8.85
N ASP A 137 -10.82 -0.19 8.78
CA ASP A 137 -10.95 -1.63 8.60
C ASP A 137 -10.81 -1.99 7.11
N GLY A 138 -9.74 -2.70 6.77
CA GLY A 138 -9.30 -2.92 5.39
C GLY A 138 -10.19 -3.86 4.58
N GLU A 139 -11.16 -4.55 5.18
CA GLU A 139 -11.92 -5.61 4.50
C GLU A 139 -12.72 -5.09 3.29
N ASN A 140 -13.48 -4.00 3.43
CA ASN A 140 -14.21 -3.39 2.31
C ASN A 140 -13.36 -2.35 1.56
N LEU A 141 -12.60 -1.55 2.32
CA LEU A 141 -11.78 -0.46 1.78
C LEU A 141 -10.78 -0.93 0.72
N LEU A 142 -10.16 -2.10 0.92
CA LEU A 142 -9.20 -2.62 -0.05
C LEU A 142 -9.87 -2.94 -1.39
N GLY A 143 -11.07 -3.53 -1.37
CA GLY A 143 -11.83 -3.82 -2.59
C GLY A 143 -12.15 -2.55 -3.36
N ASP A 144 -12.76 -1.58 -2.67
CA ASP A 144 -13.14 -0.28 -3.24
C ASP A 144 -11.92 0.48 -3.80
N PHE A 145 -10.79 0.41 -3.10
CA PHE A 145 -9.52 0.99 -3.56
C PHE A 145 -9.02 0.36 -4.87
N ILE A 146 -9.02 -0.97 -4.96
CA ILE A 146 -8.58 -1.67 -6.18
C ILE A 146 -9.54 -1.40 -7.35
N ASP A 147 -10.85 -1.38 -7.09
CA ASP A 147 -11.87 -1.09 -8.10
C ASP A 147 -11.71 0.35 -8.62
N ALA A 148 -11.56 1.32 -7.72
CA ALA A 148 -11.32 2.72 -8.08
C ALA A 148 -10.00 2.89 -8.86
N TYR A 149 -8.93 2.17 -8.49
CA TYR A 149 -7.68 2.19 -9.26
C TYR A 149 -7.89 1.68 -10.69
N GLN A 150 -8.67 0.61 -10.87
CA GLN A 150 -8.95 0.04 -12.19
C GLN A 150 -9.66 1.01 -13.14
N GLU A 151 -10.60 1.81 -12.63
CA GLU A 151 -11.33 2.80 -13.43
C GLU A 151 -10.42 3.83 -14.11
N VAL A 152 -9.30 4.16 -13.46
CA VAL A 152 -8.31 5.13 -13.94
C VAL A 152 -6.95 4.50 -14.26
N ARG A 153 -6.91 3.18 -14.43
CA ARG A 153 -5.66 2.44 -14.71
C ARG A 153 -5.00 2.98 -15.98
N GLY A 154 -3.72 3.31 -15.88
CA GLY A 154 -2.95 3.90 -16.98
C GLY A 154 -3.13 5.41 -17.16
N ALA A 155 -3.94 6.09 -16.36
CA ALA A 155 -3.95 7.54 -16.28
C ALA A 155 -2.63 8.08 -15.67
N ASP A 156 -2.45 9.39 -15.70
CA ASP A 156 -1.32 10.02 -15.02
C ASP A 156 -1.48 9.93 -13.50
N LYS A 157 -0.35 9.80 -12.79
CA LYS A 157 -0.33 9.62 -11.32
C LYS A 157 -1.20 10.62 -10.58
N GLN A 158 -1.20 11.90 -10.99
CA GLN A 158 -2.03 12.93 -10.36
C GLN A 158 -3.53 12.68 -10.54
N VAL A 159 -3.96 12.18 -11.70
CA VAL A 159 -5.36 11.79 -11.94
C VAL A 159 -5.73 10.59 -11.08
N ILE A 160 -4.84 9.60 -11.02
CA ILE A 160 -5.02 8.41 -10.18
C ILE A 160 -5.20 8.82 -8.71
N LEU A 161 -4.28 9.60 -8.15
CA LEU A 161 -4.32 10.00 -6.76
C LEU A 161 -5.58 10.81 -6.40
N ARG A 162 -6.01 11.74 -7.27
CA ARG A 162 -7.24 12.52 -7.03
C ARG A 162 -8.51 11.67 -7.12
N HIS A 163 -8.53 10.66 -7.99
CA HIS A 163 -9.64 9.70 -8.08
C HIS A 163 -9.70 8.81 -6.85
N LEU A 164 -8.55 8.27 -6.43
CA LEU A 164 -8.45 7.43 -5.23
C LEU A 164 -8.79 8.19 -3.96
N ALA A 165 -8.58 9.51 -3.90
CA ALA A 165 -8.99 10.35 -2.78
C ALA A 165 -10.51 10.43 -2.57
N GLN A 166 -11.31 9.97 -3.53
CA GLN A 166 -12.76 9.88 -3.39
C GLN A 166 -13.21 8.58 -2.71
N VAL A 167 -12.30 7.61 -2.52
CA VAL A 167 -12.59 6.37 -1.81
C VAL A 167 -12.59 6.65 -0.30
N PRO A 168 -13.71 6.44 0.43
CA PRO A 168 -13.76 6.66 1.88
C PRO A 168 -12.70 5.84 2.59
N GLY A 169 -11.92 6.43 3.49
CA GLY A 169 -10.78 5.77 4.15
C GLY A 169 -9.47 5.79 3.36
N ALA A 170 -9.42 6.26 2.11
CA ALA A 170 -8.17 6.44 1.37
C ALA A 170 -7.58 7.84 1.60
N TYR A 171 -6.55 7.93 2.44
CA TYR A 171 -5.78 9.15 2.65
C TYR A 171 -4.65 9.30 1.63
N ILE A 172 -4.61 10.41 0.90
CA ILE A 172 -3.56 10.72 -0.07
C ILE A 172 -2.76 11.89 0.47
N PRO A 173 -1.61 11.68 1.13
CA PRO A 173 -0.92 12.74 1.86
C PRO A 173 -0.57 13.98 1.03
N SER A 174 -0.18 13.77 -0.24
CA SER A 174 0.17 14.86 -1.15
C SER A 174 -0.99 15.81 -1.51
N LEU A 175 -2.22 15.48 -1.14
CA LEU A 175 -3.42 16.28 -1.40
C LEU A 175 -3.90 17.06 -0.17
N TYR A 176 -3.12 17.06 0.92
CA TYR A 176 -3.41 17.80 2.14
C TYR A 176 -2.20 18.63 2.57
N GLU A 177 -2.47 19.77 3.19
CA GLU A 177 -1.49 20.66 3.79
C GLU A 177 -1.68 20.67 5.31
N VAL A 178 -0.59 20.40 6.04
CA VAL A 178 -0.57 20.45 7.50
C VAL A 178 -0.15 21.84 7.94
N ILE A 179 -1.06 22.54 8.62
CA ILE A 179 -0.84 23.89 9.15
C ILE A 179 -0.51 23.77 10.64
N TYR A 180 0.65 24.29 11.04
CA TYR A 180 1.08 24.32 12.44
C TYR A 180 0.83 25.68 13.07
N GLU A 181 0.59 25.74 14.39
CA GLU A 181 0.42 27.02 15.09
C GLU A 181 1.70 27.87 15.12
N SER A 182 2.86 27.20 15.14
CA SER A 182 4.19 27.78 15.05
C SER A 182 5.18 26.70 14.59
N VAL A 183 6.45 27.04 14.35
CA VAL A 183 7.47 26.11 13.82
C VAL A 183 7.61 24.83 14.65
N ASP A 184 7.51 24.93 15.97
CA ASP A 184 7.56 23.79 16.91
C ASP A 184 6.21 23.56 17.60
N GLY A 185 5.13 24.11 17.03
CA GLY A 185 3.79 24.08 17.59
C GLY A 185 3.04 22.79 17.29
N VAL A 186 1.86 22.64 17.88
CA VAL A 186 0.93 21.56 17.53
C VAL A 186 0.31 21.79 16.15
N ILE A 187 -0.23 20.72 15.56
CA ILE A 187 -1.02 20.81 14.34
C ILE A 187 -2.26 21.66 14.64
N LYS A 188 -2.44 22.74 13.89
CA LYS A 188 -3.61 23.61 13.93
C LYS A 188 -4.73 23.05 13.07
N SER A 189 -4.42 22.67 11.85
CA SER A 189 -5.37 22.05 10.91
C SER A 189 -4.63 21.21 9.87
N ILE A 190 -5.36 20.26 9.28
CA ILE A 190 -4.96 19.52 8.08
C ILE A 190 -6.04 19.85 7.05
N GLU A 191 -5.67 20.51 5.97
CA GLU A 191 -6.61 21.07 5.00
C GLU A 191 -6.36 20.47 3.61
N PRO A 192 -7.41 20.09 2.87
CA PRO A 192 -7.22 19.66 1.49
C PRO A 192 -6.66 20.80 0.64
N ILE A 193 -5.77 20.49 -0.30
CA ILE A 193 -5.14 21.50 -1.19
C ILE A 193 -6.11 22.08 -2.22
N ASP A 194 -7.27 21.44 -2.41
CA ASP A 194 -8.30 21.85 -3.37
C ASP A 194 -9.69 21.42 -2.87
N LYS A 195 -10.73 22.14 -3.32
CA LYS A 195 -12.13 21.94 -2.91
C LYS A 195 -12.73 20.58 -3.32
N ASP A 196 -12.14 19.94 -4.32
CA ASP A 196 -12.60 18.65 -4.86
C ASP A 196 -12.03 17.46 -4.06
N ILE A 197 -11.15 17.71 -3.08
CA ILE A 197 -10.61 16.70 -2.18
C ILE A 197 -11.44 16.70 -0.89
N PRO A 198 -11.91 15.53 -0.40
CA PRO A 198 -12.68 15.46 0.83
C PRO A 198 -11.96 16.10 2.02
N ALA A 199 -12.67 16.87 2.83
CA ALA A 199 -12.11 17.45 4.05
C ALA A 199 -11.97 16.42 5.20
N VAL A 200 -12.60 15.26 5.06
CA VAL A 200 -12.58 14.14 6.01
C VAL A 200 -12.36 12.87 5.20
N VAL A 201 -11.42 12.06 5.66
CA VAL A 201 -11.08 10.74 5.08
C VAL A 201 -11.87 9.65 5.80
#